data_AF-A0A5N6LYX0-F1
#
_entry.id   AF-A0A5N6LYX0-F1
#
_cell.length_a   1.000
_cell.length_b   1.000
_cell.length_c   1.000
_cell.angle_alpha   90.00
_cell.angle_beta   90.00
_cell.angle_gamma   90.00
#
_symmetry.space_group_name_H-M   'P 1'
#
loop_
_entity.id
_entity.type
_entity.pdbx_description
1 polymer ?
#
loop_
_entity_poly.entity_id
_entity_poly.type
_entity_poly.pdbx_seq_one_letter_code
_entity_poly.pdbx_strand_id
1 'polypeptide(L)'
;MSSTSRTAHSVNKNPKIFKIDLDRNLYCKHDLIAVRRVVQRKNSRIGQEFYGCPLWPNMDCKFFLWKEDVDTMFREHESCMTSLLPENPKSYEVMKMRKLELEKMLLTEEEINVAEIKC
;
A
#
# COMPACT_ATOMS: atom_id res chain seq x y z
N MET A 1 -26.16 3.58 -33.67
CA MET A 1 -25.70 4.73 -32.85
C MET A 1 -26.29 4.60 -31.47
N SER A 2 -25.47 4.36 -30.43
CA SER A 2 -25.80 4.55 -29.01
C SER A 2 -24.52 4.28 -28.22
N SER A 3 -23.59 5.24 -28.27
CA SER A 3 -22.40 5.22 -27.43
C SER A 3 -22.83 5.61 -26.02
N THR A 4 -22.96 4.63 -25.12
CA THR A 4 -23.12 4.89 -23.69
C THR A 4 -21.82 5.52 -23.17
N SER A 5 -21.80 6.85 -23.16
CA SER A 5 -20.75 7.65 -22.53
C SER A 5 -20.78 7.39 -21.03
N ARG A 6 -19.94 6.45 -20.57
CA ARG A 6 -19.60 6.32 -19.16
C ARG A 6 -18.96 7.63 -18.74
N THR A 7 -19.68 8.44 -17.97
CA THR A 7 -19.19 9.73 -17.49
C THR A 7 -18.01 9.44 -16.57
N ALA A 8 -16.81 9.47 -17.14
CA ALA A 8 -15.56 9.35 -16.41
C ALA A 8 -15.50 10.50 -15.41
N HIS A 9 -15.85 10.23 -14.15
CA HIS A 9 -15.53 11.11 -13.03
C HIS A 9 -14.04 10.97 -12.75
N SER A 10 -13.24 11.52 -13.66
CA SER A 10 -11.82 11.78 -13.47
C SER A 10 -11.69 12.94 -12.48
N VAL A 11 -11.88 12.62 -11.20
CA VAL A 11 -11.34 13.46 -10.13
C VAL A 11 -9.96 12.87 -9.86
N ASN A 12 -8.94 13.71 -9.85
CA ASN A 12 -7.58 13.34 -9.48
C ASN A 12 -7.59 12.96 -7.99
N LYS A 13 -7.88 11.70 -7.68
CA LYS A 13 -8.10 11.22 -6.31
C LYS A 13 -6.84 10.51 -5.85
N ASN A 14 -5.88 11.26 -5.34
CA ASN A 14 -4.95 10.70 -4.36
C ASN A 14 -5.73 10.61 -3.04
N PRO A 15 -6.29 9.45 -2.65
CA PRO A 15 -7.00 9.37 -1.39
C PRO A 15 -6.03 9.64 -0.24
N LYS A 16 -6.49 10.44 0.73
CA LYS A 16 -5.70 10.81 1.91
C LYS A 16 -5.61 9.64 2.88
N ILE A 17 -4.78 8.68 2.52
CA ILE A 17 -4.42 7.55 3.37
C ILE A 17 -3.58 8.06 4.52
N PHE A 18 -4.00 7.72 5.74
CA PHE A 18 -3.26 8.04 6.95
C PHE A 18 -2.19 6.99 7.23
N LYS A 19 -2.56 5.71 7.17
CA LYS A 19 -1.68 4.56 7.43
C LYS A 19 -2.27 3.28 6.84
N ILE A 20 -1.40 2.40 6.33
CA ILE A 20 -1.71 1.06 5.80
C ILE A 20 -0.66 0.07 6.31
N ASP A 21 -1.06 -1.15 6.65
CA ASP A 21 -0.14 -2.24 6.99
C ASP A 21 0.11 -3.21 5.82
N LEU A 22 0.93 -4.25 6.06
CA LEU A 22 1.28 -5.26 5.06
C LEU A 22 0.08 -6.08 4.59
N ASP A 23 -0.96 -6.20 5.42
CA ASP A 23 -2.20 -6.92 5.12
C ASP A 23 -3.22 -6.04 4.37
N ARG A 24 -2.82 -4.81 4.00
CA ARG A 24 -3.67 -3.80 3.34
C ARG A 24 -4.81 -3.30 4.22
N ASN A 25 -4.69 -3.39 5.54
CA ASN A 25 -5.65 -2.76 6.44
C ASN A 25 -5.44 -1.26 6.44
N LEU A 26 -6.53 -0.51 6.29
CA LEU A 26 -6.51 0.95 6.39
C LEU A 26 -6.74 1.37 7.84
N TYR A 27 -5.98 2.36 8.30
CA TYR A 27 -6.12 2.90 9.65
C TYR A 27 -6.71 4.31 9.62
N CYS A 28 -7.60 4.59 10.57
CA CYS A 28 -8.12 5.94 10.81
C CYS A 28 -7.11 6.75 11.65
N LYS A 29 -7.44 8.02 11.96
CA LYS A 29 -6.56 8.91 12.74
C LYS A 29 -6.42 8.54 14.22
N HIS A 30 -7.20 7.57 14.70
CA HIS A 30 -7.04 6.99 16.04
C HIS A 30 -6.15 5.74 16.04
N ASP A 31 -5.48 5.44 14.92
CA ASP A 31 -4.73 4.19 14.73
C ASP A 31 -5.57 2.92 14.90
N LEU A 32 -6.87 3.02 14.64
CA LEU A 32 -7.78 1.87 14.60
C LEU A 32 -8.08 1.47 13.15
N ILE A 33 -8.27 0.17 12.92
CA ILE A 33 -8.65 -0.37 11.61
C ILE A 33 -9.97 0.25 11.17
N ALA A 34 -9.97 0.83 9.98
CA ALA A 34 -11.13 1.43 9.37
C ALA A 34 -12.13 0.35 8.93
N VAL A 35 -13.42 0.63 9.12
CA VAL A 35 -14.50 -0.32 8.84
C VAL A 35 -15.14 0.00 7.51
N ARG A 36 -15.35 -1.03 6.67
CA ARG A 36 -16.09 -0.95 5.41
C ARG A 36 -17.59 -0.81 5.69
N ARG A 37 -18.22 0.16 5.05
CA ARG A 37 -19.65 0.47 5.18
C ARG A 37 -20.26 0.72 3.81
N VAL A 38 -21.57 0.50 3.70
CA VAL A 38 -22.35 0.75 2.48
C VAL A 38 -23.20 1.99 2.67
N VAL A 39 -23.24 2.88 1.68
CA VAL A 39 -24.15 4.01 1.67
C VAL A 39 -25.58 3.52 1.51
N GLN A 40 -26.39 3.64 2.57
CA GLN A 40 -27.81 3.26 2.56
C GLN A 40 -28.75 4.44 2.26
N ARG A 41 -28.26 5.69 2.36
CA ARG A 41 -29.07 6.87 2.11
C ARG A 41 -29.35 6.99 0.61
N LYS A 42 -30.58 7.39 0.24
CA LYS A 42 -31.04 7.61 -1.14
C LYS A 42 -30.37 8.84 -1.77
N ASN A 43 -29.07 8.74 -2.00
CA ASN A 43 -28.25 9.71 -2.72
C ASN A 43 -27.73 9.08 -4.04
N SER A 44 -27.01 9.85 -4.84
CA SER A 44 -26.41 9.38 -6.11
C SER A 44 -25.39 8.25 -5.95
N ARG A 45 -24.98 7.95 -4.71
CA ARG A 45 -23.96 6.96 -4.36
C ARG A 45 -24.53 5.83 -3.50
N ILE A 46 -25.85 5.61 -3.52
CA ILE A 46 -26.46 4.51 -2.78
C ILE A 46 -25.86 3.17 -3.24
N GLY A 47 -25.60 2.28 -2.28
CA GLY A 47 -24.95 0.99 -2.54
C GLY A 47 -23.43 1.08 -2.71
N GLN A 48 -22.82 2.26 -2.82
CA GLN A 48 -21.36 2.38 -2.86
C GLN A 48 -20.74 2.12 -1.48
N GLU A 49 -19.55 1.52 -1.49
CA GLU A 49 -18.81 1.19 -0.27
C GLU A 49 -17.75 2.25 0.07
N PHE A 50 -17.57 2.50 1.35
CA PHE A 50 -16.53 3.40 1.88
C PHE A 50 -15.90 2.82 3.15
N TYR A 51 -14.66 3.21 3.42
CA TYR A 51 -13.98 2.98 4.69
C TYR A 51 -14.17 4.18 5.60
N GLY A 52 -14.52 3.94 6.86
CA GLY A 52 -14.72 5.00 7.85
C GLY A 52 -14.25 4.61 9.25
N CYS A 53 -14.10 5.59 10.13
CA CYS A 53 -13.71 5.37 11.53
C CYS A 53 -14.63 4.34 12.22
N PRO A 54 -14.11 3.37 12.99
CA PRO A 54 -14.94 2.43 13.76
C PRO A 54 -15.77 3.14 14.84
N LEU A 55 -15.28 4.25 15.39
CA LEU A 55 -15.91 4.99 16.50
C LEU A 55 -17.08 5.92 16.10
N TRP A 56 -17.61 5.77 14.88
CA TRP A 56 -18.76 6.53 14.41
C TRP A 56 -20.04 6.08 15.14
N PRO A 57 -20.99 6.99 15.49
CA PRO A 57 -21.00 8.43 15.17
C PRO A 57 -20.37 9.35 16.22
N ASN A 58 -20.23 8.90 17.47
CA ASN A 58 -20.01 9.82 18.59
C ASN A 58 -18.56 10.30 18.72
N MET A 59 -17.57 9.48 18.35
CA MET A 59 -16.15 9.76 18.52
C MET A 59 -15.40 9.59 17.19
N ASP A 60 -15.99 10.00 16.07
CA ASP A 60 -15.39 9.81 14.76
C ASP A 60 -14.29 10.85 14.44
N CYS A 61 -13.11 10.40 14.00
CA CYS A 61 -12.05 11.31 13.56
C CYS A 61 -12.27 11.87 12.14
N LYS A 62 -13.49 11.77 11.60
CA LYS A 62 -13.87 12.13 10.22
C LYS A 62 -13.02 11.44 9.14
N PHE A 63 -12.43 10.29 9.44
CA PHE A 63 -11.75 9.47 8.44
C PHE A 63 -12.78 8.89 7.46
N PHE A 64 -12.54 9.07 6.17
CA PHE A 64 -13.43 8.66 5.10
C PHE A 64 -12.63 8.42 3.82
N LEU A 65 -12.78 7.26 3.20
CA LEU A 65 -12.24 6.94 1.87
C LEU A 65 -13.24 6.09 1.09
N TRP A 66 -13.42 6.38 -0.20
CA TRP A 66 -14.21 5.48 -1.05
C TRP A 66 -13.45 4.20 -1.33
N LYS A 67 -14.15 3.06 -1.30
CA LYS A 67 -13.53 1.77 -1.61
C LYS A 67 -12.96 1.76 -3.03
N GLU A 68 -13.69 2.30 -4.01
CA GLU A 68 -13.24 2.36 -5.41
C GLU A 68 -11.90 3.11 -5.58
N ASP A 69 -11.69 4.18 -4.81
CA ASP A 69 -10.45 4.96 -4.88
C ASP A 69 -9.27 4.16 -4.29
N VAL A 70 -9.51 3.47 -3.17
CA VAL A 70 -8.54 2.57 -2.53
C VAL A 70 -8.21 1.39 -3.43
N ASP A 71 -9.22 0.75 -4.02
CA ASP A 71 -9.05 -0.38 -4.94
C ASP A 71 -8.26 0.05 -6.19
N THR A 72 -8.49 1.27 -6.67
CA THR A 72 -7.74 1.85 -7.80
C THR A 72 -6.28 2.07 -7.42
N MET A 73 -6.01 2.65 -6.25
CA MET A 73 -4.64 2.78 -5.78
C MET A 73 -3.92 1.45 -5.63
N PHE A 74 -4.56 0.43 -5.06
CA PHE A 74 -3.93 -0.88 -4.92
C PHE A 74 -3.63 -1.50 -6.28
N ARG A 75 -4.53 -1.37 -7.26
CA ARG A 75 -4.28 -1.82 -8.64
C ARG A 75 -3.16 -1.05 -9.33
N GLU A 76 -3.09 0.27 -9.17
CA GLU A 76 -2.04 1.11 -9.77
C GLU A 76 -0.68 0.83 -9.11
N HIS A 77 -0.67 0.66 -7.79
CA HIS A 77 0.53 0.26 -7.07
C HIS A 77 0.97 -1.15 -7.44
N GLU A 78 0.05 -2.09 -7.60
CA GLU A 78 0.34 -3.44 -8.08
C GLU A 78 0.85 -3.41 -9.52
N SER A 79 0.29 -2.57 -10.39
CA SER A 79 0.78 -2.39 -11.77
C SER A 79 2.21 -1.83 -11.80
N CYS A 80 2.50 -0.83 -10.97
CA CYS A 80 3.85 -0.28 -10.81
C CYS A 80 4.82 -1.29 -10.13
N MET A 81 4.34 -2.02 -9.13
CA MET A 81 5.11 -3.08 -8.48
C MET A 81 5.29 -4.29 -9.38
N THR A 82 4.39 -4.59 -10.31
CA THR A 82 4.54 -5.67 -11.30
C THR A 82 5.64 -5.34 -12.29
N SER A 83 5.87 -4.06 -12.60
CA SER A 83 7.09 -3.66 -13.31
C SER A 83 8.38 -3.80 -12.48
N LEU A 84 8.29 -4.08 -11.17
CA LEU A 84 9.41 -4.21 -10.22
C LEU A 84 9.47 -5.56 -9.46
N LEU A 85 8.48 -6.45 -9.59
CA LEU A 85 8.36 -7.72 -8.87
C LEU A 85 8.63 -8.94 -9.77
N PRO A 86 9.15 -10.02 -9.18
CA PRO A 86 9.97 -11.02 -9.85
C PRO A 86 9.13 -12.17 -10.43
N GLU A 87 8.27 -11.87 -11.40
CA GLU A 87 8.09 -12.84 -12.50
C GLU A 87 9.34 -12.84 -13.42
N ASN A 88 10.30 -11.96 -13.12
CA ASN A 88 11.65 -11.98 -13.67
C ASN A 88 12.60 -12.62 -12.63
N PRO A 89 13.01 -13.89 -12.82
CA PRO A 89 13.94 -14.62 -11.94
C PRO A 89 15.18 -13.83 -11.54
N LYS A 90 15.59 -12.86 -12.37
CA LYS A 90 16.74 -11.98 -12.12
C LYS A 90 16.60 -11.14 -10.84
N SER A 91 15.41 -10.76 -10.38
CA SER A 91 15.27 -9.84 -9.23
C SER A 91 15.49 -10.54 -7.87
N TYR A 92 14.99 -11.75 -7.69
CA TYR A 92 15.32 -12.56 -6.50
C TYR A 92 16.81 -12.90 -6.47
N GLU A 93 17.39 -13.27 -7.61
CA GLU A 93 18.83 -13.54 -7.65
C GLU A 93 19.67 -12.28 -7.46
N VAL A 94 19.23 -11.11 -7.91
CA VAL A 94 19.92 -9.84 -7.62
C VAL A 94 19.84 -9.50 -6.13
N MET A 95 18.71 -9.72 -5.46
CA MET A 95 18.60 -9.53 -4.01
C MET A 95 19.48 -10.52 -3.25
N LYS A 96 19.51 -11.79 -3.67
CA LYS A 96 20.35 -12.84 -3.09
C LYS A 96 21.85 -12.57 -3.30
N MET A 97 22.24 -12.10 -4.49
CA MET A 97 23.61 -11.70 -4.80
C MET A 97 24.04 -10.52 -3.95
N ARG A 98 23.21 -9.47 -3.82
CA ARG A 98 23.50 -8.34 -2.93
C ARG A 98 23.65 -8.75 -1.48
N LYS A 99 22.81 -9.68 -1.00
CA LYS A 99 22.94 -10.24 0.35
C LYS A 99 24.27 -10.97 0.55
N LEU A 100 24.64 -11.83 -0.41
CA LEU A 100 25.88 -12.60 -0.35
C LEU A 100 27.12 -11.68 -0.42
N GLU A 101 27.05 -10.60 -1.19
CA GLU A 101 28.14 -9.63 -1.32
C GLU A 101 28.34 -8.82 -0.02
N LEU A 102 27.24 -8.43 0.64
CA LEU A 102 27.29 -7.82 1.97
C LEU A 102 27.89 -8.78 3.02
N GLU A 103 27.46 -10.05 3.02
CA GLU A 103 28.02 -11.06 3.93
C GLU A 103 29.52 -11.26 3.71
N LYS A 104 29.97 -11.28 2.44
CA LYS A 104 31.40 -11.36 2.11
C LYS A 104 32.18 -10.13 2.60
N MET A 105 31.64 -8.93 2.40
CA MET A 105 32.30 -7.70 2.87
C MET A 105 32.46 -7.70 4.39
N LEU A 106 31.44 -8.09 5.14
CA LEU A 106 31.50 -8.17 6.60
C LEU A 106 32.56 -9.17 7.08
N LEU A 107 32.64 -10.34 6.44
CA LEU A 107 33.67 -11.34 6.76
C LEU A 107 35.08 -10.82 6.46
N THR A 108 35.27 -10.09 5.35
CA THR A 108 36.58 -9.51 5.03
C THR A 108 36.98 -8.40 6.01
N GLU A 109 36.04 -7.59 6.48
CA GLU A 109 36.30 -6.58 7.52
C GLU A 109 36.71 -7.23 8.84
N GLU A 110 36.07 -8.33 9.23
CA GLU A 110 36.44 -9.12 10.40
C GLU A 110 37.85 -9.71 10.28
N GLU A 111 38.21 -10.25 9.12
CA GLU A 111 39.54 -10.81 8.85
C GLU A 111 40.65 -9.74 8.90
N ILE A 112 40.40 -8.55 8.37
CA ILE A 112 41.33 -7.40 8.43
C ILE A 112 41.53 -6.96 9.89
N ASN A 113 40.43 -6.80 10.64
CA ASN A 113 40.51 -6.41 12.06
C ASN A 113 41.25 -7.46 12.90
N VAL A 114 41.04 -8.76 12.63
CA VAL A 114 41.74 -9.85 13.32
C VAL A 114 43.23 -9.88 12.96
N ALA A 115 43.59 -9.56 11.71
CA ALA A 115 44.97 -9.45 11.28
C ALA A 115 45.66 -8.27 11.99
N GLU A 116 45.03 -7.10 12.06
CA GLU A 116 45.57 -5.92 12.74
C GLU A 116 45.78 -6.13 14.25
N ILE A 117 44.93 -6.92 14.91
CA ILE A 117 45.07 -7.24 16.34
C ILE A 117 46.20 -8.25 16.62
N LYS A 118 46.61 -9.04 15.62
CA LYS A 118 47.65 -10.09 15.76
C LYS A 118 49.05 -9.64 15.33
N CYS A 119 49.22 -8.40 14.89
CA CYS A 119 50.50 -7.77 14.53
C CYS A 119 51.25 -7.22 15.75
#